data_AF-A0A0F8YQT2-F1
#
_entry.id   AF-A0A0F8YQT2-F1
#
_cell.length_a   1.000
_cell.length_b   1.000
_cell.length_c   1.000
_cell.angle_alpha   90.00
_cell.angle_beta   90.00
_cell.angle_gamma   90.00
#
_symmetry.space_group_name_H-M   'P 1'
#
loop_
_entity.id
_entity.type
_entity.pdbx_description
1 polymer ?
#
loop_
_entity_poly.entity_id
_entity_poly.type
_entity_poly.pdbx_seq_one_letter_code
_entity_poly.pdbx_strand_id
1 'polypeptide(L)'
;MSNKALLGANKADDFQTPSSAVKPLLPYLDKSWIIWECATGKNNITIFLMKQGYQVISSDLISGQDFLEYYPDNHFDCIVTNPPYSLKDAFLKR
;
A
#
# COMPACT_ATOMS: atom_id res chain seq x y z
N MET A 1 -11.08 -24.00 8.22
CA MET A 1 -9.74 -23.58 7.77
C MET A 1 -9.95 -22.50 6.71
N SER A 2 -9.58 -21.26 7.03
CA SER A 2 -10.08 -20.07 6.33
C SER A 2 -9.46 -19.93 4.92
N ASN A 3 -10.31 -19.61 3.94
CA ASN A 3 -9.98 -19.32 2.53
C ASN A 3 -9.03 -18.13 2.31
N LYS A 4 -8.49 -17.48 3.36
CA LYS A 4 -7.60 -16.31 3.23
C LYS A 4 -6.33 -16.60 2.41
N ALA A 5 -5.82 -17.83 2.42
CA ALA A 5 -4.61 -18.20 1.69
C ALA A 5 -4.74 -18.16 0.15
N LEU A 6 -5.96 -18.10 -0.40
CA LEU A 6 -6.20 -18.07 -1.85
C LEU A 6 -6.34 -16.64 -2.43
N LEU A 7 -6.49 -15.62 -1.58
CA LEU A 7 -6.79 -14.23 -1.99
C LEU A 7 -5.60 -13.42 -2.54
N GLY A 8 -4.43 -14.04 -2.70
CA GLY A 8 -3.24 -13.40 -3.29
C GLY A 8 -2.45 -14.30 -4.25
N ALA A 9 -3.01 -15.45 -4.64
CA ALA A 9 -2.33 -16.44 -5.49
C ALA A 9 -2.57 -16.24 -7.00
N ASN A 10 -3.25 -15.16 -7.40
CA ASN A 10 -3.37 -14.81 -8.82
C ASN A 10 -2.18 -13.95 -9.24
N LYS A 11 -1.60 -14.23 -10.42
CA LYS A 11 -0.55 -13.37 -11.01
C LYS A 11 -0.95 -11.91 -11.14
N ALA A 12 -2.26 -11.63 -11.19
CA ALA A 12 -2.81 -10.28 -11.26
C ALA A 12 -2.72 -9.49 -9.94
N ASP A 13 -2.42 -10.15 -8.82
CA ASP A 13 -2.33 -9.53 -7.50
C ASP A 13 -0.87 -9.15 -7.13
N ASP A 14 0.17 -9.67 -7.82
CA ASP A 14 1.60 -9.28 -7.64
C ASP A 14 2.10 -8.39 -8.79
N PHE A 15 1.35 -7.34 -9.14
CA PHE A 15 1.85 -6.30 -10.03
C PHE A 15 2.50 -5.17 -9.24
N GLN A 16 3.82 -5.09 -9.32
CA GLN A 16 4.56 -4.03 -8.66
C GLN A 16 4.38 -2.69 -9.38
N THR A 17 4.16 -1.63 -8.59
CA THR A 17 4.04 -0.27 -9.14
C THR A 17 5.42 0.31 -9.43
N PRO A 18 5.71 0.73 -10.67
CA PRO A 18 6.98 1.38 -10.98
C PRO A 18 6.99 2.81 -10.44
N SER A 19 8.16 3.32 -10.09
CA SER A 19 8.33 4.71 -9.60
C SER A 19 7.77 5.77 -10.57
N SER A 20 7.75 5.48 -11.88
CA SER A 20 7.17 6.37 -12.89
C SER A 20 5.66 6.56 -12.74
N ALA A 21 4.94 5.61 -12.16
CA ALA A 21 3.52 5.72 -11.87
C ALA A 21 3.24 6.49 -10.57
N VAL A 22 4.17 6.46 -9.61
CA VAL A 22 4.06 7.21 -8.34
C VAL A 22 4.52 8.66 -8.50
N LYS A 23 5.52 8.93 -9.34
CA LYS A 23 6.10 10.27 -9.55
C LYS A 23 5.07 11.37 -9.88
N PRO A 24 4.02 11.15 -10.68
CA PRO A 24 3.00 12.15 -10.95
C PRO A 24 2.18 12.57 -9.72
N LEU A 25 2.18 11.77 -8.65
CA LEU A 25 1.46 12.09 -7.41
C LEU A 25 2.20 13.13 -6.55
N LEU A 26 3.53 13.24 -6.69
CA LEU A 26 4.37 14.07 -5.82
C LEU A 26 3.91 15.53 -5.65
N PRO A 27 3.42 16.24 -6.69
CA PRO A 27 2.94 17.62 -6.54
C PRO A 27 1.71 17.77 -5.64
N TYR A 28 0.99 16.67 -5.36
CA TYR A 28 -0.22 16.65 -4.55
C TYR A 28 0.01 16.09 -3.13
N LEU A 29 1.23 15.65 -2.83
CA LEU A 29 1.59 15.08 -1.54
C LEU A 29 2.39 16.11 -0.73
N ASP A 30 1.88 16.49 0.44
CA ASP A 30 2.61 17.34 1.38
C ASP A 30 3.82 16.59 1.96
N LYS A 31 4.94 17.29 2.10
CA LYS A 31 6.18 16.74 2.65
C LYS A 31 6.11 16.48 4.15
N SER A 32 5.20 17.13 4.87
CA SER A 32 4.98 16.85 6.29
C SER A 32 4.07 15.63 6.53
N TRP A 33 3.45 15.09 5.48
CA TRP A 33 2.54 13.96 5.63
C TRP A 33 3.27 12.65 5.90
N ILE A 34 2.66 11.84 6.77
CA ILE A 34 2.95 10.43 6.93
C ILE A 34 2.05 9.66 5.96
N ILE A 35 2.67 8.97 5.01
CA ILE A 35 1.97 8.20 3.98
C ILE A 35 1.89 6.74 4.42
N TRP A 36 0.71 6.14 4.36
CA TRP A 36 0.54 4.70 4.57
C TRP A 36 0.49 3.95 3.24
N GLU A 37 1.45 3.04 3.05
CA GLU A 37 1.41 2.00 2.02
C GLU A 37 0.89 0.70 2.68
N CYS A 38 -0.40 0.40 2.49
CA CYS A 38 -1.07 -0.74 3.12
C CYS A 38 -1.06 -2.07 2.35
N ALA A 39 -0.41 -2.14 1.18
CA ALA A 39 -0.21 -3.34 0.37
C ALA A 39 1.20 -3.33 -0.26
N THR A 40 2.22 -3.15 0.57
CA THR A 40 3.57 -2.77 0.15
C THR A 40 4.26 -3.78 -0.79
N GLY A 41 3.90 -5.06 -0.76
CA GLY A 41 4.48 -6.10 -1.60
C GLY A 41 6.03 -6.09 -1.58
N LYS A 42 6.66 -5.71 -2.69
CA LYS A 42 8.14 -5.63 -2.82
C LYS A 42 8.72 -4.27 -2.42
N ASN A 43 7.93 -3.42 -1.76
CA ASN A 43 8.30 -2.11 -1.24
C ASN A 43 8.64 -1.05 -2.30
N ASN A 44 8.23 -1.21 -3.56
CA ASN A 44 8.60 -0.26 -4.62
C ASN A 44 8.08 1.16 -4.35
N ILE A 45 6.81 1.30 -3.97
CA ILE A 45 6.19 2.60 -3.63
C ILE A 45 6.88 3.18 -2.40
N THR A 46 7.00 2.39 -1.33
CA THR A 46 7.66 2.76 -0.07
C THR A 46 9.07 3.29 -0.29
N ILE A 47 9.94 2.52 -0.96
CA ILE A 47 11.34 2.90 -1.22
C ILE A 47 11.40 4.18 -2.06
N PHE A 48 10.52 4.31 -3.07
CA PHE A 48 10.49 5.49 -3.90
C PHE A 48 10.10 6.74 -3.09
N LEU A 49 9.01 6.70 -2.33
CA LEU A 49 8.53 7.83 -1.52
C LEU A 49 9.54 8.21 -0.43
N MET A 50 10.14 7.23 0.26
CA MET A 50 11.21 7.49 1.22
C MET A 50 12.41 8.18 0.57
N LYS A 51 12.83 7.76 -0.64
CA LYS A 51 13.90 8.45 -1.40
C LYS A 51 13.52 9.88 -1.81
N GLN A 52 12.23 10.19 -1.93
CA GLN A 52 11.76 11.56 -2.16
C GLN A 52 11.61 12.37 -0.86
N GLY A 53 11.94 11.79 0.30
CA GLY A 53 11.92 12.47 1.60
C GLY A 53 10.57 12.46 2.33
N TYR A 54 9.64 11.57 1.98
CA TYR A 54 8.41 11.38 2.74
C TYR A 54 8.61 10.41 3.90
N GLN A 55 7.80 10.56 4.94
CA GLN A 55 7.63 9.53 5.97
C GLN A 55 6.63 8.49 5.49
N VAL A 56 6.96 7.20 5.62
CA VAL A 56 6.13 6.11 5.10
C VAL A 56 5.96 5.03 6.17
N ILE A 57 4.71 4.65 6.45
CA ILE A 57 4.35 3.43 7.18
C ILE A 57 4.01 2.37 6.14
N SER A 58 4.52 1.15 6.32
CA SER A 58 4.23 0.05 5.40
C SER A 58 3.59 -1.12 6.14
N SER A 59 2.58 -1.71 5.53
CA SER A 59 1.97 -2.97 5.97
C SER A 59 1.64 -3.85 4.78
N ASP A 60 1.48 -5.15 5.03
CA ASP A 60 1.10 -6.12 4.01
C ASP A 60 0.32 -7.28 4.61
N LEU A 61 -0.52 -7.91 3.78
CA LEU A 61 -1.19 -9.15 4.15
C LEU A 61 -0.17 -10.26 4.46
N ILE A 62 0.95 -10.31 3.75
CA ILE A 62 2.02 -11.30 3.95
C ILE A 62 2.69 -11.15 5.33
N SER A 63 2.80 -9.92 5.84
CA SER A 63 3.30 -9.67 7.21
C SER A 63 2.24 -9.83 8.29
N GLY A 64 1.03 -10.29 7.93
CA GLY A 64 -0.10 -10.47 8.85
C GLY A 64 -0.89 -9.19 9.14
N GLN A 65 -0.60 -8.11 8.43
CA GLN A 65 -1.28 -6.81 8.56
C GLN A 65 -2.23 -6.62 7.39
N ASP A 66 -3.32 -7.36 7.41
CA ASP A 66 -4.40 -7.26 6.42
C ASP A 66 -4.99 -5.85 6.47
N PHE A 67 -4.93 -5.05 5.38
CA PHE A 67 -5.84 -3.89 5.23
C PHE A 67 -7.30 -4.40 5.39
N LEU A 68 -8.40 -3.69 5.22
CA LEU A 68 -9.74 -4.22 5.65
C LEU A 68 -9.90 -4.50 7.17
N GLU A 69 -8.92 -5.07 7.90
CA GLU A 69 -8.99 -5.40 9.34
C GLU A 69 -7.97 -4.63 10.20
N TYR A 70 -6.73 -4.48 9.71
CA TYR A 70 -5.63 -3.80 10.39
C TYR A 70 -5.69 -2.29 10.19
N TYR A 71 -5.26 -1.56 11.22
CA TYR A 71 -4.99 -0.13 11.19
C TYR A 71 -3.65 0.11 11.91
N PRO A 72 -2.75 0.95 11.41
CA PRO A 72 -1.49 1.22 12.10
C PRO A 72 -1.72 1.97 13.41
N ASP A 73 -0.93 1.65 14.43
CA ASP A 73 -0.99 2.36 15.73
C ASP A 73 -0.55 3.83 15.62
N ASN A 74 0.32 4.12 14.66
CA ASN A 74 0.81 5.47 14.36
C ASN A 74 -0.18 6.23 13.46
N HIS A 75 -0.26 7.55 13.69
CA HIS A 75 -0.98 8.48 12.81
C HIS A 75 -0.45 8.43 11.37
N PHE A 76 -1.35 8.58 10.40
CA PHE A 76 -1.03 8.84 8.99
C PHE A 76 -1.99 9.87 8.41
N ASP A 77 -1.55 10.58 7.38
CA ASP A 77 -2.30 11.68 6.76
C ASP A 77 -2.96 11.24 5.44
N CYS A 78 -2.34 10.31 4.72
CA CYS A 78 -2.91 9.76 3.49
C CYS A 78 -2.47 8.32 3.20
N ILE A 79 -3.17 7.67 2.28
CA ILE A 79 -2.83 6.35 1.76
C ILE A 79 -2.36 6.50 0.31
N VAL A 80 -1.20 5.91 0.00
CA VAL A 80 -0.72 5.72 -1.37
C VAL A 80 -0.32 4.25 -1.49
N THR A 81 -1.13 3.48 -2.19
CA THR A 81 -1.00 2.02 -2.29
C THR A 81 -1.40 1.52 -3.66
N ASN A 82 -0.92 0.35 -4.04
CA ASN A 82 -1.46 -0.41 -5.17
C ASN A 82 -2.15 -1.67 -4.65
N PRO A 83 -3.47 -1.63 -4.42
CA PRO A 83 -4.16 -2.76 -3.80
C PRO A 83 -4.18 -3.97 -4.75
N PRO A 84 -4.29 -5.20 -4.22
CA PRO A 84 -4.57 -6.37 -5.04
C PRO A 84 -5.80 -6.14 -5.91
N TYR A 85 -5.73 -6.49 -7.19
CA TYR A 85 -6.79 -6.18 -8.15
C TYR A 85 -8.12 -6.81 -7.73
N SER A 86 -8.07 -8.03 -7.18
CA SER A 86 -9.23 -8.76 -6.67
C SER A 86 -9.91 -8.09 -5.46
N LEU A 87 -9.20 -7.24 -4.72
CA LEU A 87 -9.67 -6.59 -3.50
C LEU A 87 -9.91 -5.08 -3.64
N LYS A 88 -9.68 -4.49 -4.83
CA LYS A 88 -9.78 -3.04 -5.05
C LYS A 88 -11.09 -2.43 -4.55
N ASP A 89 -12.22 -3.11 -4.76
CA ASP A 89 -13.54 -2.60 -4.38
C ASP A 89 -13.74 -2.62 -2.85
N ALA A 90 -13.12 -3.60 -2.16
CA ALA A 90 -13.13 -3.65 -0.70
C ALA A 90 -12.20 -2.58 -0.11
N PHE A 91 -11.06 -2.33 -0.74
CA PHE A 91 -10.14 -1.26 -0.33
C PHE A 91 -10.80 0.11 -0.43
N LEU A 92 -11.55 0.38 -1.51
CA LEU A 92 -12.23 1.66 -1.72
C LEU A 92 -13.45 1.89 -0.81
N LYS A 93 -14.08 0.82 -0.31
CA LYS A 93 -15.28 0.91 0.55
C LYS A 93 -14.96 1.19 2.02
N ARG A 94 -13.72 0.96 2.43
CA ARG A 94 -13.25 1.21 3.78
C ARG A 94 -13.09 2.70 4.02
#